data_AF-A0A537VG46-F1
#
_entry.id   AF-A0A537VG46-F1
#
_cell.length_a   1.000
_cell.length_b   1.000
_cell.length_c   1.000
_cell.angle_alpha   90.00
_cell.angle_beta   90.00
_cell.angle_gamma   90.00
#
_symmetry.space_group_name_H-M   'P 1'
#
loop_
_entity.id
_entity.type
_entity.pdbx_description
1 polymer ?
#
loop_
_entity_poly.entity_id
_entity_poly.type
_entity_poly.pdbx_seq_one_letter_code
_entity_poly.pdbx_strand_id
1 'polypeptide(L)'
;DDGAAVTVVIASGGYPGAYGIGFPIHGLVAAEAIEGVTVFHAGTARDDEGRFLTAGGRVLSVTGVGADLAEARARAYQGVDGIHFDGAHHRTDIAAHAVEGARA
;
A
#
# COMPACT_ATOMS: atom_id res chain seq x y z
N ASP A 1 1.45 -16.77 -18.48
CA ASP A 1 0.72 -16.37 -17.27
C ASP A 1 -0.17 -15.20 -17.58
N ASP A 2 -1.49 -15.41 -17.42
CA ASP A 2 -2.54 -14.44 -17.72
C ASP A 2 -3.12 -13.89 -16.39
N GLY A 3 -2.27 -13.31 -15.55
CA GLY A 3 -2.66 -12.68 -14.28
C GLY A 3 -2.43 -11.17 -14.31
N ALA A 4 -2.97 -10.46 -13.33
CA ALA A 4 -2.78 -9.02 -13.18
C ALA A 4 -2.21 -8.66 -11.80
N ALA A 5 -1.57 -7.50 -11.73
CA ALA A 5 -1.07 -6.92 -10.48
C ALA A 5 -1.43 -5.43 -10.42
N VAL A 6 -1.82 -4.97 -9.23
CA VAL A 6 -2.11 -3.56 -8.95
C VAL A 6 -1.37 -3.15 -7.69
N THR A 7 -0.67 -2.01 -7.76
CA THR A 7 0.13 -1.49 -6.66
C THR A 7 -0.39 -0.13 -6.21
N VAL A 8 -0.66 0.02 -4.92
CA VAL A 8 -1.07 1.28 -4.29
C VAL A 8 0.04 1.75 -3.35
N VAL A 9 0.44 3.02 -3.48
CA VAL A 9 1.45 3.63 -2.61
C VAL A 9 0.77 4.30 -1.42
N ILE A 10 1.26 4.03 -0.21
CA ILE A 10 0.90 4.75 1.02
C ILE A 10 2.02 5.76 1.33
N ALA A 11 1.65 7.04 1.45
CA ALA A 11 2.56 8.15 1.61
C ALA A 11 2.38 8.88 2.95
N SER A 12 3.43 9.54 3.42
CA SER A 12 3.46 10.38 4.62
C SER A 12 2.65 11.66 4.40
N GLY A 13 1.93 12.10 5.43
CA GLY A 13 1.08 13.30 5.36
C GLY A 13 1.87 14.53 4.96
N GLY A 14 1.39 15.22 3.92
CA GLY A 14 2.04 16.42 3.36
C GLY A 14 2.93 16.17 2.15
N TYR A 15 3.27 14.91 1.81
CA TYR A 15 3.93 14.58 0.54
C TYR A 15 3.08 15.06 -0.66
N PRO A 16 3.68 15.65 -1.73
CA PRO A 16 5.11 15.79 -2.00
C PRO A 16 5.79 17.03 -1.37
N GLY A 17 5.08 17.79 -0.56
CA GLY A 17 5.61 18.91 0.22
C GLY A 17 6.31 18.47 1.51
N ALA A 18 6.20 19.28 2.58
CA ALA A 18 6.78 18.95 3.88
C ALA A 18 5.99 17.85 4.60
N TYR A 19 6.69 16.87 5.17
CA TYR A 19 6.11 15.73 5.90
C TYR A 19 6.96 15.39 7.13
N GLY A 20 6.33 14.77 8.13
CA GLY A 20 7.01 14.19 9.28
C GLY A 20 7.53 12.78 9.00
N ILE A 21 8.53 12.35 9.77
CA ILE A 21 9.06 10.98 9.77
C ILE A 21 9.11 10.45 11.22
N GLY A 22 9.34 9.16 11.38
CA GLY A 22 9.46 8.51 12.69
C GLY A 22 8.14 8.01 13.26
N PHE A 23 7.06 8.00 12.46
CA PHE A 23 5.76 7.51 12.92
C PHE A 23 5.70 5.98 12.87
N PRO A 24 5.26 5.30 13.94
CA PRO A 24 5.07 3.86 13.94
C PRO A 24 4.11 3.40 12.84
N ILE A 25 4.51 2.35 12.12
CA ILE A 25 3.72 1.70 11.08
C ILE A 25 3.08 0.46 11.67
N HIS A 26 1.75 0.41 11.62
CA HIS A 26 0.95 -0.69 12.13
C HIS A 26 0.28 -1.47 10.99
N GLY A 27 -0.13 -2.72 11.28
CA GLY A 27 -0.94 -3.53 10.35
C GLY A 27 -0.16 -4.32 9.29
N LEU A 28 1.17 -4.19 9.21
CA LEU A 28 2.00 -4.89 8.22
C LEU A 28 1.77 -6.42 8.21
N VAL A 29 1.81 -7.07 9.37
CA VAL A 29 1.61 -8.52 9.50
C VAL A 29 0.22 -8.95 9.02
N ALA A 30 -0.81 -8.16 9.34
CA ALA A 30 -2.18 -8.47 8.92
C ALA A 30 -2.36 -8.29 7.41
N ALA A 31 -1.74 -7.27 6.82
CA ALA A 31 -1.77 -7.03 5.38
C ALA A 31 -1.04 -8.13 4.61
N GLU A 32 0.14 -8.56 5.06
CA GLU A 32 0.91 -9.65 4.44
C GLU A 32 0.26 -11.03 4.61
N ALA A 33 -0.66 -11.20 5.56
CA ALA A 33 -1.43 -12.43 5.72
C ALA A 33 -2.56 -12.58 4.70
N ILE A 34 -2.90 -11.52 3.94
CA ILE A 34 -3.91 -11.58 2.89
C ILE A 34 -3.33 -12.29 1.67
N GLU A 35 -4.03 -13.31 1.18
CA GLU A 35 -3.61 -14.05 0.00
C GLU A 35 -3.46 -13.12 -1.22
N GLY A 36 -2.32 -13.24 -1.90
CA GLY A 36 -2.02 -12.44 -3.09
C GLY A 36 -1.69 -10.98 -2.79
N VAL A 37 -1.45 -10.61 -1.53
CA VAL A 37 -0.95 -9.27 -1.15
C VAL A 37 0.53 -9.35 -0.79
N THR A 38 1.29 -8.35 -1.23
CA THR A 38 2.70 -8.16 -0.84
C THR A 38 2.91 -6.70 -0.47
N VAL A 39 3.56 -6.46 0.68
CA VAL A 39 3.90 -5.12 1.15
C VAL A 39 5.38 -4.85 0.91
N PHE A 40 5.69 -3.89 0.05
CA PHE A 40 7.05 -3.47 -0.24
C PHE A 40 7.40 -2.21 0.55
N HIS A 41 8.52 -2.27 1.27
CA HIS A 41 9.08 -1.14 2.00
C HIS A 41 9.78 -0.16 1.06
N ALA A 42 9.44 1.13 1.16
CA ALA A 42 10.13 2.22 0.47
C ALA A 42 10.82 3.13 1.51
N GLY A 43 10.15 4.19 1.96
CA GLY A 43 10.64 5.08 3.01
C GLY A 43 10.28 4.55 4.40
N THR A 44 10.92 3.48 4.85
CA THR A 44 10.77 2.94 6.21
C THR A 44 12.10 2.75 6.92
N ALA A 45 12.13 2.91 8.23
CA ALA A 45 13.25 2.56 9.10
C ALA A 45 12.79 1.60 10.20
N ARG A 46 13.73 1.05 10.98
CA ARG A 46 13.45 0.34 12.24
C ARG A 46 13.97 1.13 13.42
N ASP A 47 13.24 1.14 14.53
CA ASP A 47 13.74 1.63 15.81
C ASP A 47 14.48 0.54 16.58
N ASP A 48 14.99 0.89 17.78
CA ASP A 48 15.75 -0.01 18.65
C ASP A 48 14.91 -1.20 19.17
N GLU A 49 13.58 -1.06 19.19
CA GLU A 49 12.63 -2.12 19.56
C GLU A 49 12.25 -3.00 18.34
N GLY A 50 12.78 -2.69 17.15
CA GLY A 50 12.52 -3.40 15.91
C GLY A 50 11.19 -3.04 15.23
N ARG A 51 10.47 -2.01 15.70
CA ARG A 51 9.24 -1.52 15.07
C ARG A 51 9.57 -0.76 13.79
N PHE A 52 8.72 -0.90 12.79
CA PHE A 52 8.87 -0.12 11.56
C PHE A 52 8.32 1.30 11.76
N LEU A 53 9.10 2.29 11.29
CA LEU A 53 8.76 3.70 11.31
C LEU A 53 8.73 4.28 9.90
N THR A 54 7.95 5.34 9.67
CA THR A 54 8.06 6.14 8.45
C THR A 54 9.44 6.82 8.37
N ALA A 55 10.05 6.83 7.19
CA ALA A 55 11.37 7.40 6.95
C ALA A 55 11.48 8.09 5.57
N GLY A 56 10.34 8.42 4.95
CA GLY A 56 10.30 9.11 3.67
C GLY A 56 8.90 9.51 3.24
N GLY A 57 8.81 10.23 2.12
CA GLY A 57 7.53 10.71 1.58
C GLY A 57 6.62 9.58 1.07
N ARG A 58 7.17 8.65 0.27
CA ARG A 58 6.48 7.39 -0.09
C ARG A 58 6.98 6.30 0.85
N VAL A 59 6.07 5.71 1.64
CA VAL A 59 6.44 4.85 2.77
C VAL A 59 6.37 3.38 2.38
N LEU A 60 5.23 2.95 1.82
CA LEU A 60 4.96 1.57 1.45
C LEU A 60 4.35 1.50 0.06
N SER A 61 4.55 0.36 -0.62
CA SER A 61 3.76 -0.03 -1.79
C SER A 61 3.06 -1.35 -1.47
N VAL A 62 1.73 -1.36 -1.54
CA VAL A 62 0.92 -2.57 -1.36
C VAL A 62 0.50 -3.08 -2.72
N THR A 63 0.95 -4.28 -3.07
CA THR A 63 0.65 -4.92 -4.35
C THR A 63 -0.31 -6.07 -4.13
N GLY A 64 -1.46 -6.02 -4.80
CA GLY A 64 -2.37 -7.14 -4.95
C GLY A 64 -2.14 -7.82 -6.30
N VAL A 65 -2.13 -9.16 -6.31
CA VAL A 65 -2.07 -10.01 -7.51
C VAL A 65 -3.33 -10.86 -7.57
N GLY A 66 -3.92 -11.02 -8.75
CA GLY A 66 -5.14 -11.80 -8.97
C GLY A 66 -5.24 -12.32 -10.40
N ALA A 67 -6.31 -13.08 -10.67
CA ALA A 67 -6.61 -13.62 -11.99
C ALA A 67 -6.93 -12.52 -13.01
N ASP A 68 -7.42 -11.37 -12.55
CA ASP A 68 -7.70 -10.20 -13.37
C ASP A 68 -7.40 -8.88 -12.63
N LEU A 69 -7.55 -7.75 -13.34
CA LEU A 69 -7.32 -6.42 -12.78
C LEU A 69 -8.27 -6.07 -11.63
N ALA A 70 -9.51 -6.58 -11.64
CA ALA A 70 -10.50 -6.28 -10.63
C ALA A 70 -10.13 -6.95 -9.29
N GLU A 71 -9.74 -8.22 -9.35
CA GLU A 71 -9.26 -8.97 -8.20
C GLU A 71 -7.93 -8.41 -7.66
N ALA A 72 -6.96 -8.16 -8.54
CA ALA A 72 -5.68 -7.57 -8.15
C ALA A 72 -5.87 -6.21 -7.45
N ARG A 73 -6.76 -5.37 -7.98
CA ARG A 73 -7.12 -4.08 -7.36
C ARG A 73 -7.79 -4.26 -6.00
N ALA A 74 -8.76 -5.17 -5.89
CA ALA A 74 -9.47 -5.43 -4.63
C ALA A 74 -8.51 -5.88 -3.53
N ARG A 75 -7.60 -6.81 -3.83
CA ARG A 75 -6.57 -7.31 -2.90
C ARG A 75 -5.62 -6.19 -2.48
N ALA A 76 -5.17 -5.36 -3.42
CA ALA A 76 -4.28 -4.23 -3.10
C ALA A 76 -4.93 -3.29 -2.08
N TYR A 77 -6.20 -2.91 -2.31
CA TYR A 77 -6.93 -2.02 -1.38
C TYR A 77 -7.24 -2.70 -0.04
N GLN A 78 -7.56 -4.00 -0.03
CA GLN A 78 -7.73 -4.75 1.22
C GLN A 78 -6.45 -4.72 2.09
N GLY A 79 -5.27 -4.83 1.47
CA GLY A 79 -4.00 -4.68 2.18
C GLY A 79 -3.74 -3.26 2.67
N VAL A 80 -4.10 -2.24 1.88
CA VAL A 80 -3.98 -0.83 2.26
C VAL A 80 -4.86 -0.50 3.46
N ASP A 81 -6.11 -0.97 3.48
CA ASP A 81 -7.08 -0.71 4.55
C ASP A 81 -6.62 -1.19 5.94
N GLY A 82 -5.73 -2.19 5.98
CA GLY A 82 -5.15 -2.71 7.22
C GLY A 82 -3.98 -1.90 7.77
N ILE A 83 -3.34 -1.07 6.95
CA ILE A 83 -2.08 -0.37 7.30
C ILE A 83 -2.37 1.07 7.72
N HIS A 84 -1.79 1.48 8.85
CA HIS A 84 -1.96 2.83 9.37
C HIS A 84 -0.69 3.37 10.03
N PHE A 85 -0.50 4.69 9.89
CA PHE A 85 0.47 5.52 10.59
C PHE A 85 -0.02 6.97 10.55
N ASP A 86 0.55 7.86 11.36
CA ASP A 86 0.11 9.25 11.43
C ASP A 86 0.27 9.98 10.08
N GLY A 87 -0.80 10.62 9.63
CA GLY A 87 -0.86 11.30 8.34
C GLY A 87 -0.84 10.40 7.09
N ALA A 88 -0.99 9.08 7.22
CA ALA A 88 -1.03 8.17 6.07
C ALA A 88 -2.09 8.59 5.05
N HIS A 89 -1.72 8.63 3.78
CA HIS A 89 -2.68 8.84 2.68
C HIS A 89 -2.27 8.06 1.43
N HIS A 90 -3.27 7.74 0.62
CA HIS A 90 -3.11 7.05 -0.66
C HIS A 90 -4.25 7.44 -1.60
N ARG A 91 -4.09 7.18 -2.89
CA ARG A 91 -5.17 7.31 -3.87
C ARG A 91 -6.15 6.15 -3.74
N THR A 92 -7.43 6.39 -4.03
CA THR A 92 -8.52 5.39 -4.00
C THR A 92 -8.93 4.91 -5.39
N ASP A 93 -8.37 5.47 -6.46
CA ASP A 93 -8.77 5.27 -7.86
C ASP A 93 -7.70 4.56 -8.70
N ILE A 94 -6.66 4.01 -8.08
CA ILE A 94 -5.62 3.27 -8.80
C ILE A 94 -6.26 2.09 -9.54
N ALA A 95 -5.99 2.00 -10.85
CA ALA A 95 -6.56 1.04 -11.78
C ALA A 95 -8.11 1.06 -11.94
N ALA A 96 -8.82 2.05 -11.38
CA ALA A 96 -10.29 2.08 -11.44
C ALA A 96 -10.82 2.07 -12.89
N HIS A 97 -10.34 2.97 -13.75
CA HIS A 97 -10.76 3.04 -15.15
C HIS A 97 -10.40 1.79 -15.97
N ALA A 98 -9.28 1.14 -15.67
CA ALA A 98 -8.89 -0.09 -16.35
C ALA A 98 -9.83 -1.25 -15.98
N VAL A 99 -10.26 -1.32 -14.72
CA VAL A 99 -11.25 -2.29 -14.25
C VAL A 99 -12.63 -2.00 -14.84
N GLU A 100 -13.03 -0.73 -14.95
CA GLU A 100 -14.30 -0.32 -15.57
C GLU A 100 -14.33 -0.65 -17.07
N GLY A 101 -13.26 -0.33 -17.80
CA GLY A 101 -13.14 -0.58 -19.23
C GLY A 101 -13.02 -2.06 -19.60
N ALA A 102 -12.51 -2.91 -18.71
CA ALA A 102 -12.44 -4.36 -18.93
C ALA A 102 -13.80 -5.08 -18.81
N ARG A 103 -14.85 -4.39 -18.32
CA ARG A 103 -16.21 -4.93 -18.19
C ARG A 103 -17.12 -4.59 -19.38
N ALA A 104 -16.67 -3.75 -20.30
CA ALA A 104 -17.39 -3.33 -21.51
C ALA A 104 -17.00 -4.21 -22.71
#